data_AF-A0A2W7AYP3-F1
#
_entry.id   AF-A0A2W7AYP3-F1
#
_cell.length_a   1.000
_cell.length_b   1.000
_cell.length_c   1.000
_cell.angle_alpha   90.00
_cell.angle_beta   90.00
_cell.angle_gamma   90.00
#
_symmetry.space_group_name_H-M   'P 1'
#
loop_
_entity.id
_entity.type
_entity.pdbx_description
1 polymer ?
#
loop_
_entity_poly.entity_id
_entity_poly.type
_entity_poly.pdbx_seq_one_letter_code
_entity_poly.pdbx_strand_id
1 'polypeptide(L)'
;MIEEGTSRKTKPTVLDIFCGAGGMSLGFKEAGCQILGGIDQNCYAIDTHHKNFPTARLKLAPQDIRDLHDLDQLCLNPGEVDILVGGPPCQVFSRVGIGKMRKLGRDLESDHRNFLYQEFVRFVAYYKPLCFVMENVDNLINKEETLAKIHKEFSSNGRQNYPGYNVDYRVLDASEFGVPQKRMRLFIIGVRSDLEVDPPFPTERVKYSISVGEAICDLPNLNPFIMPLKTKSSGPRQKDLEYPYKCSPQSPYQERMRKRKKEGEGVRNHLCRSHNDKDIMIFEILDQGGKYRDIPKEMMRYRADIFGDKYKRLIWDEPAWTLTAHMRKDGLAYIHPLQNRSISVREAARIQSFPDDFVFYAPMTRMFELVGNSVPPLLAESVAKPLVQLIQSYRKEQRTASFTCF
;
A
#
# COMPACT_ATOMS: atom_id res chain seq x y z
N MET A 1 -13.97 50.13 -1.06
CA MET A 1 -12.97 49.14 -1.49
C MET A 1 -13.25 47.89 -0.67
N ILE A 2 -14.01 46.97 -1.26
CA ILE A 2 -14.41 45.71 -0.63
C ILE A 2 -13.27 44.75 -0.91
N GLU A 3 -12.60 44.26 0.13
CA GLU A 3 -11.60 43.21 0.00
C GLU A 3 -12.28 41.95 -0.55
N GLU A 4 -11.87 41.56 -1.76
CA GLU A 4 -12.17 40.27 -2.35
C GLU A 4 -11.64 39.17 -1.43
N GLY A 5 -12.52 38.58 -0.63
CA GLY A 5 -12.24 37.36 0.09
C GLY A 5 -11.90 36.25 -0.89
N THR A 6 -10.61 35.98 -1.08
CA THR A 6 -10.11 34.77 -1.75
C THR A 6 -10.60 33.54 -1.00
N SER A 7 -11.78 33.05 -1.38
CA SER A 7 -12.42 31.83 -0.86
C SER A 7 -11.51 30.64 -1.14
N ARG A 8 -10.87 30.12 -0.07
CA ARG A 8 -9.94 28.98 -0.10
C ARG A 8 -10.53 27.85 -0.95
N LYS A 9 -9.81 27.43 -2.00
CA LYS A 9 -10.01 26.10 -2.61
C LYS A 9 -9.72 25.07 -1.52
N THR A 10 -10.76 24.54 -0.88
CA THR A 10 -10.59 23.47 0.11
C THR A 10 -10.15 22.22 -0.64
N LYS A 11 -8.98 21.70 -0.30
CA LYS A 11 -8.48 20.43 -0.84
C LYS A 11 -9.49 19.33 -0.49
N PRO A 12 -9.77 18.35 -1.37
CA PRO A 12 -10.56 17.18 -0.97
C PRO A 12 -9.93 16.51 0.25
N THR A 13 -10.75 16.10 1.20
CA THR A 13 -10.32 15.47 2.46
C THR A 13 -10.46 13.96 2.41
N VAL A 14 -9.56 13.24 3.07
CA VAL A 14 -9.50 11.77 3.02
C VAL A 14 -9.38 11.17 4.41
N LEU A 15 -10.23 10.20 4.73
CA LEU A 15 -10.08 9.33 5.89
C LEU A 15 -9.67 7.92 5.42
N ASP A 16 -8.56 7.41 5.93
CA ASP A 16 -8.02 6.09 5.58
C ASP A 16 -8.28 5.09 6.72
N ILE A 17 -9.26 4.20 6.55
CA ILE A 17 -9.55 3.13 7.50
C ILE A 17 -8.88 1.85 7.04
N PHE A 18 -8.20 1.12 7.93
CA PHE A 18 -7.21 0.09 7.56
C PHE A 18 -5.96 0.67 6.88
N CYS A 19 -5.43 1.77 7.42
CA CYS A 19 -4.44 2.59 6.72
C CYS A 19 -3.07 1.93 6.55
N GLY A 20 -2.74 0.90 7.33
CA GLY A 20 -1.40 0.32 7.35
C GLY A 20 -0.34 1.40 7.59
N ALA A 21 0.78 1.34 6.88
CA ALA A 21 1.77 2.42 6.95
C ALA A 21 1.27 3.74 6.32
N GLY A 22 0.21 3.71 5.50
CA GLY A 22 -0.30 4.88 4.79
C GLY A 22 0.14 4.99 3.34
N GLY A 23 0.36 3.86 2.64
CA GLY A 23 0.67 3.90 1.19
C GLY A 23 -0.48 4.49 0.36
N MET A 24 -1.73 4.14 0.69
CA MET A 24 -2.91 4.73 0.07
C MET A 24 -3.08 6.20 0.47
N SER A 25 -3.03 6.51 1.76
CA SER A 25 -2.96 7.89 2.28
C SER A 25 -1.91 8.75 1.54
N LEU A 26 -0.71 8.21 1.27
CA LEU A 26 0.34 8.95 0.58
C LEU A 26 -0.04 9.24 -0.88
N GLY A 27 -0.54 8.25 -1.62
CA GLY A 27 -0.97 8.47 -3.00
C GLY A 27 -2.07 9.54 -3.11
N PHE A 28 -3.06 9.50 -2.23
CA PHE A 28 -4.11 10.53 -2.18
C PHE A 28 -3.55 11.91 -1.81
N LYS A 29 -2.58 11.99 -0.88
CA LYS A 29 -1.88 13.24 -0.56
C LYS A 29 -1.12 13.80 -1.77
N GLU A 30 -0.41 12.95 -2.52
CA GLU A 30 0.30 13.37 -3.74
C GLU A 30 -0.65 13.81 -4.86
N ALA A 31 -1.88 13.27 -4.90
CA ALA A 31 -2.95 13.74 -5.78
C ALA A 31 -3.58 15.08 -5.36
N GLY A 32 -3.14 15.66 -4.24
CA GLY A 32 -3.57 16.98 -3.76
C GLY A 32 -4.61 16.95 -2.63
N CYS A 33 -4.94 15.78 -2.08
CA CYS A 33 -5.85 15.68 -0.94
C CYS A 33 -5.23 16.10 0.39
N GLN A 34 -6.07 16.48 1.34
CA GLN A 34 -5.74 16.60 2.75
C GLN A 34 -6.10 15.30 3.48
N ILE A 35 -5.11 14.64 4.07
CA ILE A 35 -5.34 13.43 4.87
C ILE A 35 -5.82 13.85 6.27
N LEU A 36 -7.04 13.45 6.62
CA LEU A 36 -7.65 13.72 7.92
C LEU A 36 -7.08 12.82 9.01
N GLY A 37 -6.77 11.57 8.69
CA GLY A 37 -6.18 10.61 9.62
C GLY A 37 -6.20 9.19 9.08
N GLY A 38 -5.69 8.28 9.90
CA GLY A 38 -5.63 6.85 9.61
C GLY A 38 -6.08 6.02 10.80
N ILE A 39 -6.78 4.92 10.55
CA ILE A 39 -7.21 3.96 11.59
C ILE A 39 -6.63 2.58 11.26
N ASP A 40 -5.91 1.99 12.21
CA ASP A 40 -5.35 0.64 12.12
C ASP A 40 -5.10 0.09 13.53
N GLN A 41 -5.23 -1.22 13.70
CA GLN A 41 -4.96 -1.91 14.96
C GLN A 41 -3.46 -2.14 15.21
N ASN A 42 -2.63 -2.09 14.15
CA ASN A 42 -1.21 -2.37 14.24
C ASN A 42 -0.46 -1.13 14.75
N CYS A 43 0.17 -1.26 15.91
CA CYS A 43 0.90 -0.16 16.53
C CYS A 43 2.03 0.43 15.68
N TYR A 44 2.73 -0.41 14.92
CA TYR A 44 3.80 0.05 14.02
C TYR A 44 3.24 0.76 12.78
N ALA A 45 2.05 0.35 12.33
CA ALA A 45 1.35 0.99 11.23
C ALA A 45 0.95 2.42 11.63
N ILE A 46 0.24 2.56 12.75
CA ILE A 46 -0.18 3.87 13.29
C ILE A 46 1.00 4.79 13.61
N ASP A 47 2.05 4.28 14.27
CA ASP A 47 3.22 5.11 14.56
C ASP A 47 3.92 5.58 13.27
N THR A 48 3.99 4.72 12.26
CA THR A 48 4.52 5.08 10.93
C THR A 48 3.62 6.12 10.25
N HIS A 49 2.31 5.89 10.21
CA HIS A 49 1.35 6.77 9.56
C HIS A 49 1.41 8.18 10.17
N HIS A 50 1.22 8.33 11.48
CA HIS A 50 1.14 9.64 12.12
C HIS A 50 2.42 10.48 12.01
N LYS A 51 3.59 9.83 11.98
CA LYS A 51 4.88 10.51 11.76
C LYS A 51 5.06 11.00 10.32
N ASN A 52 4.50 10.30 9.32
CA ASN A 52 4.54 10.71 7.92
C ASN A 52 3.36 11.66 7.53
N PHE A 53 2.30 11.70 8.33
CA PHE A 53 1.15 12.59 8.17
C PHE A 53 0.96 13.51 9.40
N PRO A 54 1.94 14.37 9.74
CA PRO A 54 1.90 15.15 10.98
C PRO A 54 0.76 16.17 11.04
N THR A 55 0.23 16.59 9.88
CA THR A 55 -0.91 17.52 9.76
C THR A 55 -2.28 16.82 9.81
N ALA A 56 -2.32 15.49 9.94
CA ALA A 56 -3.57 14.77 10.13
C ALA A 56 -4.25 15.24 11.44
N ARG A 57 -5.56 15.46 11.35
CA ARG A 57 -6.39 15.93 12.48
C ARG A 57 -6.72 14.81 13.44
N LEU A 58 -7.08 13.65 12.91
CA LEU A 58 -7.36 12.44 13.66
C LEU A 58 -6.05 11.66 13.87
N LYS A 59 -5.62 11.59 15.13
CA LYS A 59 -4.43 10.82 15.56
C LYS A 59 -4.82 9.89 16.72
N LEU A 60 -5.26 8.69 16.39
CA LEU A 60 -5.66 7.69 17.40
C LEU A 60 -4.50 6.86 17.91
N ALA A 61 -4.65 6.26 19.09
CA ALA A 61 -3.84 5.09 19.42
C ALA A 61 -4.19 3.93 18.46
N PRO A 62 -3.37 2.86 18.40
CA PRO A 62 -3.70 1.67 17.63
C PRO A 62 -5.05 1.10 18.08
N GLN A 63 -5.97 0.96 17.14
CA GLN A 63 -7.38 0.71 17.45
C GLN A 63 -7.97 -0.32 16.49
N ASP A 64 -8.67 -1.32 17.04
CA ASP A 64 -9.55 -2.15 16.23
C ASP A 64 -10.78 -1.33 15.85
N ILE A 65 -11.05 -1.24 14.55
CA ILE A 65 -12.17 -0.46 14.01
C ILE A 65 -13.53 -0.94 14.55
N ARG A 66 -13.64 -2.21 14.95
CA ARG A 66 -14.86 -2.81 15.51
C ARG A 66 -15.20 -2.24 16.89
N ASP A 67 -14.20 -1.77 17.63
CA ASP A 67 -14.37 -1.18 18.95
C ASP A 67 -14.76 0.31 18.86
N LEU A 68 -14.75 0.90 17.66
CA LEU A 68 -15.20 2.27 17.39
C LEU A 68 -16.71 2.28 17.15
N HIS A 69 -17.49 2.05 18.20
CA HIS A 69 -18.96 1.99 18.10
C HIS A 69 -19.59 3.36 17.82
N ASP A 70 -19.11 4.38 18.50
CA ASP A 70 -19.57 5.77 18.37
C ASP A 70 -18.57 6.58 17.56
N LEU A 71 -18.93 6.90 16.31
CA LEU A 71 -18.06 7.61 15.38
C LEU A 71 -18.01 9.12 15.64
N ASP A 72 -18.94 9.67 16.42
CA ASP A 72 -18.91 11.09 16.83
C ASP A 72 -17.66 11.39 17.68
N GLN A 73 -17.12 10.38 18.38
CA GLN A 73 -15.91 10.48 19.20
C GLN A 73 -14.63 10.68 18.38
N LEU A 74 -14.67 10.43 17.07
CA LEU A 74 -13.52 10.70 16.19
C LEU A 74 -13.34 12.20 15.90
N CYS A 75 -14.27 13.04 16.40
CA CYS A 75 -14.32 14.48 16.16
C CYS A 75 -14.32 14.85 14.67
N LEU A 76 -14.61 13.91 13.77
CA LEU A 76 -14.85 14.14 12.35
C LEU A 76 -16.36 14.08 12.15
N ASN A 77 -16.95 15.12 11.58
CA ASN A 77 -18.38 15.17 11.32
C ASN A 77 -18.69 14.65 9.90
N PRO A 78 -19.89 14.10 9.67
CA PRO A 78 -20.41 13.91 8.32
C PRO A 78 -20.30 15.20 7.49
N GLY A 79 -19.88 15.08 6.24
CA GLY A 79 -19.59 16.23 5.36
C GLY A 79 -18.17 16.79 5.47
N GLU A 80 -17.39 16.45 6.50
CA GLU A 80 -15.95 16.78 6.54
C GLU A 80 -15.07 15.78 5.79
N VAL A 81 -15.58 14.57 5.53
CA VAL A 81 -14.87 13.50 4.82
C VAL A 81 -15.37 13.45 3.38
N ASP A 82 -14.58 13.95 2.43
CA ASP A 82 -14.95 13.89 1.01
C ASP A 82 -14.72 12.50 0.42
N ILE A 83 -13.65 11.84 0.84
CA ILE A 83 -13.27 10.51 0.34
C ILE A 83 -12.97 9.61 1.53
N LEU A 84 -13.58 8.43 1.54
CA LEU A 84 -13.21 7.36 2.46
C LEU A 84 -12.45 6.27 1.74
N VAL A 85 -11.26 5.92 2.22
CA VAL A 85 -10.42 4.89 1.61
C VAL A 85 -10.08 3.79 2.61
N GLY A 86 -9.79 2.59 2.12
CA GLY A 86 -9.38 1.50 3.01
C GLY A 86 -9.19 0.16 2.32
N GLY A 87 -8.34 -0.69 2.89
CA GLY A 87 -8.08 -2.06 2.42
C GLY A 87 -8.45 -3.10 3.48
N PRO A 88 -9.74 -3.43 3.67
CA PRO A 88 -10.15 -4.42 4.66
C PRO A 88 -9.47 -5.78 4.38
N PRO A 89 -8.84 -6.42 5.38
CA PRO A 89 -8.05 -7.62 5.15
C PRO A 89 -8.93 -8.80 4.70
N CYS A 90 -8.60 -9.39 3.55
CA CYS A 90 -9.35 -10.49 2.95
C CYS A 90 -8.65 -11.85 3.21
N GLN A 91 -8.67 -12.33 4.46
CA GLN A 91 -7.76 -13.42 4.87
C GLN A 91 -8.18 -14.83 4.42
N VAL A 92 -9.44 -15.06 4.07
CA VAL A 92 -9.95 -16.36 3.60
C VAL A 92 -9.84 -16.53 2.08
N PHE A 93 -9.40 -15.51 1.35
CA PHE A 93 -9.53 -15.45 -0.12
C PHE A 93 -8.20 -15.65 -0.86
N SER A 94 -7.07 -15.68 -0.15
CA SER A 94 -5.77 -16.04 -0.72
C SER A 94 -5.62 -17.56 -0.85
N ARG A 95 -5.07 -18.05 -1.99
CA ARG A 95 -4.78 -19.49 -2.21
C ARG A 95 -4.00 -20.13 -1.05
N VAL A 96 -3.11 -19.35 -0.43
CA VAL A 96 -2.26 -19.77 0.71
C VAL A 96 -3.05 -19.83 2.03
N GLY A 97 -4.00 -18.90 2.26
CA GLY A 97 -4.89 -18.91 3.43
C GLY A 97 -5.83 -20.11 3.43
N ILE A 98 -6.47 -20.40 2.30
CA ILE A 98 -7.41 -21.53 2.13
C ILE A 98 -6.68 -22.87 2.39
N GLY A 99 -5.50 -23.06 1.82
CA GLY A 99 -4.72 -24.30 1.98
C GLY A 99 -4.25 -24.55 3.41
N LYS A 100 -3.91 -23.48 4.15
CA LYS A 100 -3.51 -23.59 5.55
C LYS A 100 -4.70 -23.82 6.49
N MET A 101 -5.85 -23.20 6.23
CA MET A 101 -7.04 -23.34 7.07
C MET A 101 -7.77 -24.67 6.89
N ARG A 102 -7.83 -25.20 5.65
CA ARG A 102 -8.32 -26.58 5.41
C ARG A 102 -7.48 -27.64 6.11
N LYS A 103 -6.15 -27.47 6.17
CA LYS A 103 -5.25 -28.37 6.92
C LYS A 103 -5.39 -28.28 8.44
N LEU A 104 -5.93 -27.16 8.96
CA LEU A 104 -6.09 -26.90 10.40
C LEU A 104 -7.51 -27.19 10.90
N GLY A 105 -8.43 -27.67 10.05
CA GLY A 105 -9.81 -27.97 10.44
C GLY A 105 -10.60 -26.77 10.96
N ARG A 106 -10.20 -25.54 10.61
CA ARG A 106 -10.90 -24.31 11.03
C ARG A 106 -11.99 -23.96 10.03
N ASP A 107 -13.18 -23.68 10.55
CA ASP A 107 -14.34 -23.33 9.75
C ASP A 107 -14.09 -22.00 9.00
N LEU A 108 -14.47 -21.98 7.72
CA LEU A 108 -14.27 -20.85 6.81
C LEU A 108 -15.24 -19.70 7.14
N GLU A 109 -16.40 -20.03 7.68
CA GLU A 109 -17.47 -19.07 8.00
C GLU A 109 -17.27 -18.38 9.35
N SER A 110 -16.54 -18.99 10.28
CA SER A 110 -16.35 -18.46 11.64
C SER A 110 -15.20 -17.45 11.77
N ASP A 111 -14.46 -17.15 10.70
CA ASP A 111 -13.38 -16.18 10.77
C ASP A 111 -13.95 -14.76 10.78
N HIS A 112 -14.01 -14.14 11.97
CA HIS A 112 -14.55 -12.79 12.16
C HIS A 112 -13.92 -11.71 11.26
N ARG A 113 -12.73 -11.98 10.68
CA ARG A 113 -12.04 -11.08 9.75
C ARG A 113 -12.78 -10.98 8.41
N ASN A 114 -13.68 -11.93 8.12
CA ASN A 114 -14.59 -11.90 6.97
C ASN A 114 -15.59 -10.75 7.01
N PHE A 115 -15.87 -10.17 8.19
CA PHE A 115 -16.87 -9.12 8.37
C PHE A 115 -16.25 -7.71 8.42
N LEU A 116 -14.93 -7.57 8.31
CA LEU A 116 -14.28 -6.25 8.40
C LEU A 116 -14.65 -5.31 7.25
N TYR A 117 -15.10 -5.84 6.10
CA TYR A 117 -15.67 -4.99 5.04
C TYR A 117 -17.00 -4.35 5.47
N GLN A 118 -17.75 -4.95 6.40
CA GLN A 118 -18.98 -4.36 6.93
C GLN A 118 -18.69 -3.13 7.77
N GLU A 119 -17.56 -3.11 8.49
CA GLU A 119 -17.08 -1.90 9.17
C GLU A 119 -16.77 -0.79 8.18
N PHE A 120 -16.21 -1.12 7.01
CA PHE A 120 -16.05 -0.14 5.94
C PHE A 120 -17.40 0.42 5.47
N VAL A 121 -18.39 -0.44 5.23
CA VAL A 121 -19.75 -0.03 4.85
C VAL A 121 -20.37 0.85 5.94
N ARG A 122 -20.19 0.51 7.22
CA ARG A 122 -20.68 1.30 8.36
C ARG A 122 -20.09 2.71 8.38
N PHE A 123 -18.79 2.85 8.15
CA PHE A 123 -18.14 4.15 8.07
C PHE A 123 -18.65 4.97 6.88
N VAL A 124 -18.82 4.37 5.70
CA VAL A 124 -19.42 5.04 4.53
C VAL A 124 -20.87 5.48 4.80
N ALA A 125 -21.65 4.65 5.50
CA ALA A 125 -23.03 4.96 5.88
C ALA A 125 -23.13 6.14 6.84
N TYR A 126 -22.19 6.25 7.78
CA TYR A 126 -22.13 7.35 8.74
C TYR A 126 -21.60 8.64 8.11
N TYR A 127 -20.41 8.61 7.49
CA TYR A 127 -19.75 9.81 6.96
C TYR A 127 -20.36 10.33 5.65
N LYS A 128 -20.99 9.45 4.86
CA LYS A 128 -21.61 9.74 3.56
C LYS A 128 -20.68 10.53 2.61
N PRO A 129 -19.41 10.08 2.43
CA PRO A 129 -18.44 10.79 1.60
C PRO A 129 -18.92 10.94 0.15
N LEU A 130 -18.35 11.88 -0.60
CA LEU A 130 -18.65 12.02 -2.03
C LEU A 130 -18.16 10.78 -2.81
N CYS A 131 -17.04 10.21 -2.39
CA CYS A 131 -16.49 8.99 -2.97
C CYS A 131 -15.99 8.02 -1.91
N PHE A 132 -15.94 6.74 -2.22
CA PHE A 132 -15.13 5.79 -1.47
C PHE A 132 -14.23 4.96 -2.39
N VAL A 133 -13.10 4.49 -1.85
CA VAL A 133 -12.20 3.56 -2.53
C VAL A 133 -11.84 2.41 -1.59
N MET A 134 -12.29 1.21 -1.94
CA MET A 134 -11.93 -0.02 -1.24
C MET A 134 -10.90 -0.79 -2.08
N GLU A 135 -9.72 -1.04 -1.50
CA GLU A 135 -8.68 -1.86 -2.13
C GLU A 135 -8.74 -3.31 -1.64
N ASN A 136 -8.43 -4.26 -2.54
CA ASN A 136 -8.25 -5.65 -2.18
C ASN A 136 -7.34 -6.43 -3.14
N VAL A 137 -7.07 -7.69 -2.80
CA VAL A 137 -6.40 -8.65 -3.68
C VAL A 137 -7.24 -8.95 -4.94
N ASP A 138 -6.55 -9.13 -6.06
CA ASP A 138 -7.13 -9.41 -7.39
C ASP A 138 -8.02 -10.67 -7.40
N ASN A 139 -7.65 -11.71 -6.66
CA ASN A 139 -8.44 -12.95 -6.57
C ASN A 139 -9.91 -12.76 -6.15
N LEU A 140 -10.27 -11.64 -5.52
CA LEU A 140 -11.65 -11.34 -5.14
C LEU A 140 -12.57 -11.15 -6.35
N ILE A 141 -12.02 -10.78 -7.52
CA ILE A 141 -12.82 -10.60 -8.75
C ILE A 141 -13.53 -11.88 -9.18
N ASN A 142 -12.96 -13.05 -8.87
CA ASN A 142 -13.53 -14.35 -9.23
C ASN A 142 -14.66 -14.79 -8.28
N LYS A 143 -15.16 -13.90 -7.42
CA LYS A 143 -16.23 -14.17 -6.47
C LYS A 143 -17.42 -13.25 -6.71
N GLU A 144 -18.12 -13.50 -7.82
CA GLU A 144 -19.28 -12.72 -8.26
C GLU A 144 -20.31 -12.50 -7.15
N GLU A 145 -20.64 -13.54 -6.37
CA GLU A 145 -21.60 -13.41 -5.26
C GLU A 145 -21.13 -12.41 -4.19
N THR A 146 -19.81 -12.35 -3.93
CA THR A 146 -19.25 -11.40 -2.96
C THR A 146 -19.30 -9.98 -3.50
N LEU A 147 -18.99 -9.78 -4.78
CA LEU A 147 -19.08 -8.47 -5.44
C LEU A 147 -20.53 -7.98 -5.53
N ALA A 148 -21.48 -8.87 -5.84
CA ALA A 148 -22.91 -8.56 -5.85
C ALA A 148 -23.42 -8.15 -4.46
N LYS A 149 -22.97 -8.85 -3.40
CA LYS A 149 -23.26 -8.46 -2.01
C LYS A 149 -22.69 -7.07 -1.69
N ILE A 150 -21.44 -6.79 -2.03
CA ILE A 150 -20.82 -5.47 -1.83
C ILE A 150 -21.61 -4.39 -2.57
N HIS A 151 -21.96 -4.61 -3.83
CA HIS A 151 -22.75 -3.66 -4.62
C HIS A 151 -24.12 -3.39 -3.98
N LYS A 152 -24.79 -4.42 -3.48
CA LYS A 152 -26.07 -4.29 -2.76
C LYS A 152 -25.92 -3.48 -1.46
N GLU A 153 -24.86 -3.70 -0.70
CA GLU A 153 -24.58 -3.02 0.57
C GLU A 153 -24.38 -1.50 0.41
N PHE A 154 -23.91 -1.05 -0.76
CA PHE A 154 -23.72 0.36 -1.08
C PHE A 154 -24.89 0.98 -1.86
N SER A 155 -25.91 0.20 -2.21
CA SER A 155 -27.13 0.74 -2.83
C SER A 155 -27.97 1.54 -1.84
N SER A 156 -28.81 2.46 -2.33
CA SER A 156 -29.75 3.23 -1.50
C SER A 156 -30.87 2.37 -0.89
N ASN A 157 -31.04 1.13 -1.37
CA ASN A 157 -32.17 0.27 -1.02
C ASN A 157 -32.14 -0.14 0.47
N GLY A 158 -33.19 0.25 1.21
CA GLY A 158 -33.45 -0.25 2.56
C GLY A 158 -32.78 0.53 3.70
N ARG A 159 -32.11 1.66 3.44
CA ARG A 159 -31.54 2.53 4.48
C ARG A 159 -32.10 3.96 4.38
N GLN A 160 -32.87 4.36 5.39
CA GLN A 160 -33.40 5.73 5.46
C GLN A 160 -32.25 6.74 5.57
N ASN A 161 -32.33 7.84 4.81
CA ASN A 161 -31.32 8.90 4.75
C ASN A 161 -29.91 8.46 4.28
N TYR A 162 -29.78 7.30 3.63
CA TYR A 162 -28.54 6.86 2.99
C TYR A 162 -28.58 7.21 1.49
N PRO A 163 -27.58 7.93 0.96
CA PRO A 163 -27.63 8.43 -0.41
C PRO A 163 -27.49 7.33 -1.47
N GLY A 164 -26.96 6.16 -1.11
CA GLY A 164 -26.52 5.16 -2.08
C GLY A 164 -25.28 5.59 -2.85
N TYR A 165 -24.64 4.64 -3.53
CA TYR A 165 -23.49 4.86 -4.38
C TYR A 165 -23.61 4.07 -5.68
N ASN A 166 -23.20 4.69 -6.78
CA ASN A 166 -22.86 4.00 -8.02
C ASN A 166 -21.50 3.36 -7.80
N VAL A 167 -21.36 2.05 -8.05
CA VAL A 167 -20.15 1.29 -7.73
C VAL A 167 -19.64 0.54 -8.96
N ASP A 168 -18.36 0.72 -9.27
CA ASP A 168 -17.63 -0.02 -10.30
C ASP A 168 -16.33 -0.56 -9.71
N TYR A 169 -15.77 -1.61 -10.31
CA TYR A 169 -14.56 -2.26 -9.83
C TYR A 169 -13.64 -2.69 -10.97
N ARG A 170 -12.33 -2.53 -10.78
CA ARG A 170 -11.31 -2.93 -11.76
C ARG A 170 -10.07 -3.49 -11.10
N VAL A 171 -9.43 -4.45 -11.76
CA VAL A 171 -8.07 -4.89 -11.40
C VAL A 171 -7.07 -4.03 -12.15
N LEU A 172 -6.13 -3.43 -11.42
CA LEU A 172 -5.09 -2.58 -11.96
C LEU A 172 -3.72 -3.23 -11.73
N ASP A 173 -2.85 -3.22 -12.76
CA ASP A 173 -1.43 -3.54 -12.59
C ASP A 173 -0.66 -2.28 -12.22
N ALA A 174 -0.04 -2.29 -11.04
CA ALA A 174 0.83 -1.21 -10.57
C ALA A 174 1.94 -0.82 -11.58
N SER A 175 2.43 -1.79 -12.37
CA SER A 175 3.53 -1.54 -13.32
C SER A 175 3.15 -0.57 -14.44
N GLU A 176 1.86 -0.48 -14.79
CA GLU A 176 1.35 0.47 -15.80
C GLU A 176 1.24 1.90 -15.27
N PHE A 177 1.47 2.12 -13.97
CA PHE A 177 1.40 3.43 -13.30
C PHE A 177 2.75 3.88 -12.73
N GLY A 178 3.85 3.34 -13.28
CA GLY A 178 5.21 3.76 -12.92
C GLY A 178 5.74 3.13 -11.63
N VAL A 179 5.08 2.11 -11.09
CA VAL A 179 5.59 1.33 -9.95
C VAL A 179 6.59 0.30 -10.48
N PRO A 180 7.79 0.15 -9.88
CA PRO A 180 8.80 -0.83 -10.31
C PRO A 180 8.45 -2.30 -10.00
N GLN A 181 7.17 -2.68 -10.11
CA GLN A 181 6.64 -3.96 -9.65
C GLN A 181 5.37 -4.34 -10.43
N LYS A 182 5.30 -5.59 -10.90
CA LYS A 182 4.06 -6.22 -11.38
C LYS A 182 3.20 -6.63 -10.18
N ARG A 183 2.15 -5.86 -9.91
CA ARG A 183 1.26 -6.05 -8.75
C ARG A 183 -0.17 -5.72 -9.13
N MET A 184 -0.97 -6.78 -9.27
CA MET A 184 -2.40 -6.68 -9.51
C MET A 184 -3.16 -6.37 -8.22
N ARG A 185 -4.06 -5.38 -8.25
CA ARG A 185 -4.97 -5.07 -7.15
C ARG A 185 -6.36 -4.73 -7.65
N LEU A 186 -7.36 -5.22 -6.95
CA LEU A 186 -8.75 -4.87 -7.16
C LEU A 186 -9.05 -3.55 -6.45
N PHE A 187 -9.60 -2.59 -7.18
CA PHE A 187 -10.16 -1.37 -6.62
C PHE A 187 -11.65 -1.36 -6.86
N ILE A 188 -12.42 -1.16 -5.80
CA ILE A 188 -13.86 -0.95 -5.84
C ILE A 188 -14.07 0.53 -5.50
N ILE A 189 -14.62 1.28 -6.45
CA ILE A 189 -14.82 2.72 -6.32
C ILE A 189 -16.31 2.98 -6.31
N GLY A 190 -16.76 3.74 -5.31
CA GLY A 190 -18.13 4.23 -5.23
C GLY A 190 -18.17 5.75 -5.36
N VAL A 191 -19.11 6.25 -6.16
CA VAL A 191 -19.47 7.67 -6.23
C VAL A 191 -20.90 7.81 -5.74
N ARG A 192 -21.13 8.78 -4.84
CA ARG A 192 -22.42 8.97 -4.22
C ARG A 192 -23.50 9.24 -5.28
N SER A 193 -24.64 8.55 -5.20
CA SER A 193 -25.58 8.47 -6.33
C SER A 193 -26.23 9.80 -6.72
N ASP A 194 -26.31 10.78 -5.80
CA ASP A 194 -26.80 12.14 -6.05
C ASP A 194 -25.89 12.97 -6.96
N LEU A 195 -24.66 12.52 -7.21
CA LEU A 195 -23.77 13.17 -8.18
C LEU A 195 -24.06 12.74 -9.62
N GLU A 196 -24.86 11.69 -9.83
CA GLU A 196 -25.25 11.18 -11.16
C GLU A 196 -24.07 10.93 -12.12
N VAL A 197 -22.93 10.52 -11.56
CA VAL A 197 -21.69 10.21 -12.30
C VAL A 197 -21.24 8.78 -11.99
N ASP A 198 -20.74 8.10 -13.03
CA ASP A 198 -20.13 6.77 -12.89
C ASP A 198 -18.76 6.85 -12.22
N PRO A 199 -18.36 5.84 -11.42
CA PRO A 199 -17.05 5.83 -10.77
C PRO A 199 -15.89 5.91 -11.76
N PRO A 200 -15.02 6.94 -11.67
CA PRO A 200 -13.95 7.09 -12.61
C PRO A 200 -12.72 6.25 -12.20
N PHE A 201 -12.05 5.67 -13.19
CA PHE A 201 -10.79 4.95 -13.03
C PHE A 201 -9.66 5.65 -13.79
N PRO A 202 -8.39 5.47 -13.39
CA PRO A 202 -7.29 6.06 -14.10
C PRO A 202 -7.20 5.51 -15.52
N THR A 203 -6.94 6.39 -16.49
CA THR A 203 -6.77 6.06 -17.91
C THR A 203 -5.32 6.26 -18.37
N GLU A 204 -4.61 7.23 -17.80
CA GLU A 204 -3.20 7.49 -18.10
C GLU A 204 -2.33 6.29 -17.66
N ARG A 205 -1.44 5.84 -18.57
CA ARG A 205 -0.46 4.78 -18.34
C ARG A 205 0.94 5.27 -18.67
N VAL A 206 1.94 4.74 -17.98
CA VAL A 206 3.34 4.98 -18.36
C VAL A 206 3.66 4.23 -19.65
N LYS A 207 4.49 4.85 -20.50
CA LYS A 207 4.90 4.24 -21.78
C LYS A 207 5.83 3.04 -21.58
N TYR A 208 6.66 3.07 -20.54
CA TYR A 208 7.61 2.03 -20.20
C TYR A 208 7.54 1.75 -18.70
N SER A 209 7.59 0.47 -18.32
CA SER A 209 7.64 0.06 -16.92
C SER A 209 9.01 0.41 -16.32
N ILE A 210 9.01 0.76 -15.03
CA ILE A 210 10.24 1.06 -14.30
C ILE A 210 10.91 -0.25 -13.86
N SER A 211 12.22 -0.38 -14.07
CA SER A 211 12.96 -1.58 -13.68
C SER A 211 13.40 -1.56 -12.23
N VAL A 212 13.77 -2.73 -11.67
CA VAL A 212 14.38 -2.80 -10.33
C VAL A 212 15.66 -1.98 -10.29
N GLY A 213 16.51 -2.07 -11.31
CA GLY A 213 17.76 -1.32 -11.43
C GLY A 213 17.52 0.19 -11.40
N GLU A 214 16.58 0.69 -12.21
CA GLU A 214 16.17 2.09 -12.20
C GLU A 214 15.66 2.54 -10.83
N ALA A 215 15.02 1.66 -10.07
CA ALA A 215 14.51 2.00 -8.75
C ALA A 215 15.61 2.12 -7.68
N ILE A 216 16.70 1.36 -7.78
CA ILE A 216 17.63 1.16 -6.65
C ILE A 216 19.11 1.46 -6.94
N CYS A 217 19.53 1.75 -8.17
CA CYS A 217 20.95 1.82 -8.53
C CYS A 217 21.76 2.95 -7.86
N ASP A 218 21.10 4.01 -7.39
CA ASP A 218 21.68 5.14 -6.66
C ASP A 218 21.76 4.89 -5.13
N LEU A 219 21.22 3.79 -4.63
CA LEU A 219 21.31 3.42 -3.22
C LEU A 219 22.69 2.83 -2.89
N PRO A 220 23.23 3.06 -1.68
CA PRO A 220 24.53 2.53 -1.29
C PRO A 220 24.52 1.00 -1.20
N ASN A 221 25.66 0.37 -1.48
CA ASN A 221 25.80 -1.07 -1.30
C ASN A 221 25.71 -1.44 0.19
N LEU A 222 25.23 -2.65 0.48
CA LEU A 222 25.17 -3.19 1.84
C LEU A 222 25.97 -4.48 1.92
N ASN A 223 26.70 -4.64 3.02
CA ASN A 223 27.37 -5.88 3.38
C ASN A 223 26.57 -6.54 4.52
N PRO A 224 25.75 -7.58 4.23
CA PRO A 224 24.93 -8.21 5.26
C PRO A 224 25.83 -8.94 6.26
N PHE A 225 25.40 -8.99 7.52
CA PHE A 225 26.07 -9.86 8.50
C PHE A 225 25.82 -11.32 8.15
N ILE A 226 26.89 -12.10 8.03
CA ILE A 226 26.83 -13.54 7.74
C ILE A 226 26.78 -14.32 9.06
N MET A 227 25.78 -15.20 9.19
CA MET A 227 25.56 -16.01 10.38
C MET A 227 25.77 -17.50 10.11
N PRO A 228 26.67 -18.18 10.83
CA PRO A 228 26.80 -19.62 10.70
C PRO A 228 25.46 -20.32 10.99
N LEU A 229 25.09 -21.31 10.17
CA LEU A 229 23.84 -22.05 10.29
C LEU A 229 23.62 -22.71 11.66
N LYS A 230 24.71 -23.01 12.38
CA LYS A 230 24.68 -23.66 13.69
C LYS A 230 24.24 -22.71 14.81
N THR A 231 24.23 -21.40 14.57
CA THR A 231 23.91 -20.39 15.56
C THR A 231 22.40 -20.26 15.70
N LYS A 232 21.84 -20.57 16.88
CA LYS A 232 20.41 -20.40 17.21
C LYS A 232 20.07 -18.98 17.70
N SER A 233 20.78 -17.95 17.24
CA SER A 233 20.50 -16.56 17.60
C SER A 233 19.80 -15.83 16.45
N SER A 234 19.03 -14.80 16.78
CA SER A 234 18.74 -13.74 15.82
C SER A 234 20.05 -13.01 15.49
N GLY A 235 20.20 -12.55 14.25
CA GLY A 235 21.35 -11.73 13.86
C GLY A 235 21.48 -10.47 14.72
N PRO A 236 22.64 -9.79 14.65
CA PRO A 236 22.84 -8.58 15.43
C PRO A 236 21.73 -7.57 15.14
N ARG A 237 21.26 -6.87 16.18
CA ARG A 237 20.32 -5.77 15.99
C ARG A 237 21.01 -4.69 15.18
N GLN A 238 20.47 -4.39 14.01
CA GLN A 238 20.95 -3.29 13.18
C GLN A 238 20.29 -1.99 13.62
N LYS A 239 21.08 -0.93 13.74
CA LYS A 239 20.57 0.42 13.94
C LYS A 239 20.23 1.00 12.57
N ASP A 240 19.09 1.67 12.48
CA ASP A 240 18.75 2.43 11.29
C ASP A 240 19.60 3.71 11.26
N LEU A 241 20.65 3.69 10.45
CA LEU A 241 21.54 4.83 10.23
C LEU A 241 21.19 5.47 8.90
N GLU A 242 21.39 6.77 8.82
CA GLU A 242 21.29 7.51 7.56
C GLU A 242 22.61 7.37 6.79
N TYR A 243 22.52 6.92 5.53
CA TYR A 243 23.68 6.73 4.66
C TYR A 243 23.66 7.70 3.49
N PRO A 244 24.78 8.26 3.04
CA PRO A 244 24.79 9.05 1.81
C PRO A 244 24.34 8.21 0.62
N TYR A 245 23.67 8.85 -0.35
CA TYR A 245 23.40 8.24 -1.64
C TYR A 245 24.72 7.90 -2.35
N LYS A 246 24.70 6.83 -3.15
CA LYS A 246 25.88 6.43 -3.95
C LYS A 246 26.20 7.46 -5.03
N CYS A 247 25.16 8.06 -5.62
CA CYS A 247 25.27 9.07 -6.66
C CYS A 247 24.03 10.00 -6.69
N SER A 248 24.07 11.00 -7.58
CA SER A 248 22.89 11.77 -7.95
C SER A 248 21.82 10.85 -8.57
N PRO A 249 20.53 11.26 -8.58
CA PRO A 249 19.51 10.52 -9.32
C PRO A 249 19.95 10.27 -10.76
N GLN A 250 19.69 9.06 -11.26
CA GLN A 250 20.03 8.58 -12.59
C GLN A 250 18.78 8.41 -13.49
N SER A 251 17.58 8.62 -12.92
CA SER A 251 16.31 8.49 -13.64
C SER A 251 15.26 9.45 -13.07
N PRO A 252 14.23 9.83 -13.87
CA PRO A 252 13.09 10.61 -13.39
C PRO A 252 12.37 9.94 -12.20
N TYR A 253 12.41 8.62 -12.15
CA TYR A 253 11.87 7.86 -11.02
C TYR A 253 12.63 8.18 -9.72
N GLN A 254 13.96 8.13 -9.75
CA GLN A 254 14.78 8.44 -8.58
C GLN A 254 14.69 9.91 -8.18
N GLU A 255 14.62 10.83 -9.16
CA GLU A 255 14.35 12.25 -8.91
C GLU A 255 13.04 12.43 -8.13
N ARG A 256 11.98 11.73 -8.56
CA ARG A 256 10.69 11.76 -7.87
C ARG A 256 10.78 11.18 -6.46
N MET A 257 11.42 10.01 -6.30
CA MET A 257 11.58 9.38 -4.97
C MET A 257 12.37 10.25 -4.01
N ARG A 258 13.30 11.07 -4.52
CA ARG A 258 14.17 11.94 -3.73
C ARG A 258 13.70 13.40 -3.66
N LYS A 259 12.58 13.76 -4.31
CA LYS A 259 12.12 15.15 -4.49
C LYS A 259 12.07 15.99 -3.21
N ARG A 260 11.73 15.37 -2.07
CA ARG A 260 11.59 16.05 -0.77
C ARG A 260 12.83 15.92 0.13
N LYS A 261 13.89 15.26 -0.33
CA LYS A 261 15.16 15.18 0.39
C LYS A 261 15.92 16.48 0.24
N LYS A 262 16.39 17.02 1.35
CA LYS A 262 17.28 18.19 1.34
C LYS A 262 18.69 17.78 0.95
N GLU A 263 19.47 18.74 0.47
CA GLU A 263 20.89 18.53 0.24
C GLU A 263 21.58 18.07 1.53
N GLY A 264 22.47 17.08 1.43
CA GLY A 264 23.15 16.45 2.56
C GLY A 264 22.33 15.40 3.32
N GLU A 265 21.01 15.32 3.12
CA GLU A 265 20.24 14.20 3.67
C GLU A 265 20.49 12.91 2.88
N GLY A 266 20.57 11.81 3.62
CA GLY A 266 20.84 10.48 3.10
C GLY A 266 19.62 9.57 3.10
N VAL A 267 19.90 8.28 3.01
CA VAL A 267 18.96 7.18 2.92
C VAL A 267 18.70 6.61 4.31
N ARG A 268 17.42 6.58 4.72
CA ARG A 268 16.95 5.88 5.92
C ARG A 268 16.22 4.58 5.58
N ASN A 269 16.09 3.71 6.58
CA ASN A 269 15.57 2.36 6.48
C ASN A 269 16.34 1.47 5.47
N HIS A 270 17.61 1.75 5.20
CA HIS A 270 18.42 0.94 4.28
C HIS A 270 19.08 -0.24 5.00
N LEU A 271 18.22 -1.12 5.53
CA LEU A 271 18.60 -2.29 6.33
C LEU A 271 18.20 -3.57 5.61
N CYS A 272 19.11 -4.55 5.56
CA CYS A 272 18.86 -5.86 4.95
C CYS A 272 19.02 -6.99 5.98
N ARG A 273 18.52 -8.17 5.67
CA ARG A 273 18.59 -9.31 6.58
C ARG A 273 20.01 -9.88 6.66
N SER A 274 20.32 -10.45 7.82
CA SER A 274 21.45 -11.37 7.93
C SER A 274 21.13 -12.68 7.22
N HIS A 275 22.14 -13.28 6.63
CA HIS A 275 22.03 -14.52 5.87
C HIS A 275 23.04 -15.53 6.38
N ASN A 276 22.75 -16.81 6.22
CA ASN A 276 23.74 -17.83 6.56
C ASN A 276 24.63 -18.19 5.39
N ASP A 277 25.75 -18.86 5.66
CA ASP A 277 26.76 -19.20 4.65
C ASP A 277 26.15 -19.92 3.44
N LYS A 278 25.18 -20.83 3.66
CA LYS A 278 24.50 -21.52 2.56
C LYS A 278 23.57 -20.61 1.76
N ASP A 279 22.91 -19.65 2.40
CA ASP A 279 22.15 -18.63 1.66
C ASP A 279 23.08 -17.82 0.76
N ILE A 280 24.24 -17.39 1.26
CA ILE A 280 25.23 -16.63 0.49
C ILE A 280 25.72 -17.43 -0.72
N MET A 281 26.08 -18.71 -0.53
CA MET A 281 26.46 -19.61 -1.63
C MET A 281 25.33 -19.78 -2.67
N ILE A 282 24.08 -19.94 -2.21
CA ILE A 282 22.93 -20.04 -3.12
C ILE A 282 22.76 -18.73 -3.89
N PHE A 283 22.93 -17.58 -3.24
CA PHE A 283 22.85 -16.30 -3.93
C PHE A 283 23.92 -16.24 -5.02
N GLU A 284 25.18 -16.51 -4.72
CA GLU A 284 26.29 -16.47 -5.69
C GLU A 284 26.05 -17.27 -6.97
N ILE A 285 25.33 -18.40 -6.87
CA ILE A 285 25.09 -19.31 -7.99
C ILE A 285 23.80 -18.98 -8.76
N LEU A 286 22.84 -18.31 -8.12
CA LEU A 286 21.60 -17.93 -8.78
C LEU A 286 21.84 -16.75 -9.72
N ASP A 287 21.63 -16.97 -11.01
CA ASP A 287 21.54 -15.89 -12.01
C ASP A 287 20.29 -15.03 -11.79
N GLN A 288 20.29 -13.83 -12.40
CA GLN A 288 19.11 -12.97 -12.39
C GLN A 288 17.90 -13.70 -13.00
N GLY A 289 16.75 -13.66 -12.33
CA GLY A 289 15.55 -14.43 -12.70
C GLY A 289 15.57 -15.89 -12.24
N GLY A 290 16.74 -16.39 -11.82
CA GLY A 290 16.93 -17.74 -11.30
C GLY A 290 16.11 -18.00 -10.03
N LYS A 291 15.69 -19.25 -9.87
CA LYS A 291 14.84 -19.74 -8.79
C LYS A 291 15.49 -20.89 -8.03
N TYR A 292 14.94 -21.20 -6.87
CA TYR A 292 15.45 -22.27 -6.01
C TYR A 292 15.56 -23.64 -6.70
N ARG A 293 14.64 -23.96 -7.61
CA ARG A 293 14.68 -25.21 -8.37
C ARG A 293 15.85 -25.31 -9.37
N ASP A 294 16.47 -24.18 -9.68
CA ASP A 294 17.54 -24.09 -10.69
C ASP A 294 18.93 -24.34 -10.07
N ILE A 295 19.03 -24.45 -8.74
CA ILE A 295 20.31 -24.73 -8.06
C ILE A 295 20.66 -26.23 -8.08
N PRO A 296 21.95 -26.60 -8.00
CA PRO A 296 22.39 -27.97 -7.80
C PRO A 296 21.70 -28.70 -6.62
N LYS A 297 21.30 -29.95 -6.83
CA LYS A 297 20.48 -30.73 -5.87
C LYS A 297 21.17 -30.89 -4.51
N GLU A 298 22.48 -31.04 -4.51
CA GLU A 298 23.34 -31.16 -3.33
C GLU A 298 23.32 -29.93 -2.41
N MET A 299 22.95 -28.76 -2.95
CA MET A 299 22.78 -27.53 -2.17
C MET A 299 21.35 -27.32 -1.68
N MET A 300 20.39 -28.11 -2.17
CA MET A 300 18.99 -27.98 -1.78
C MET A 300 18.78 -28.44 -0.33
N ARG A 301 18.27 -27.51 0.48
CA ARG A 301 17.80 -27.69 1.86
C ARG A 301 16.29 -27.87 1.97
N TYR A 302 15.55 -27.45 0.95
CA TYR A 302 14.09 -27.54 0.91
C TYR A 302 13.65 -28.40 -0.27
N ARG A 303 12.47 -28.98 -0.13
CA ARG A 303 11.79 -29.73 -1.18
C ARG A 303 11.45 -28.84 -2.37
N ALA A 304 12.15 -29.00 -3.49
CA ALA A 304 12.01 -28.16 -4.68
C ALA A 304 10.65 -28.32 -5.40
N ASP A 305 9.98 -29.46 -5.21
CA ASP A 305 8.60 -29.71 -5.68
C ASP A 305 7.55 -28.82 -4.98
N ILE A 306 7.85 -28.34 -3.76
CA ILE A 306 6.94 -27.48 -2.98
C ILE A 306 7.46 -26.04 -2.90
N PHE A 307 8.77 -25.87 -2.78
CA PHE A 307 9.43 -24.61 -2.49
C PHE A 307 10.34 -24.17 -3.63
N GLY A 308 10.02 -24.57 -4.88
CA GLY A 308 10.83 -24.29 -6.07
C GLY A 308 11.04 -22.81 -6.35
N ASP A 309 10.23 -21.92 -5.76
CA ASP A 309 10.30 -20.47 -5.87
C ASP A 309 10.67 -19.77 -4.54
N LYS A 310 11.16 -20.51 -3.54
CA LYS A 310 11.53 -19.96 -2.23
C LYS A 310 12.70 -18.97 -2.31
N TYR A 311 13.64 -19.25 -3.19
CA TYR A 311 14.75 -18.37 -3.54
C TYR A 311 14.49 -17.84 -4.93
N LYS A 312 14.59 -16.53 -5.11
CA LYS A 312 14.43 -15.89 -6.41
C LYS A 312 15.29 -14.63 -6.48
N ARG A 313 16.12 -14.53 -7.51
CA ARG A 313 16.92 -13.32 -7.78
C ARG A 313 16.18 -12.39 -8.71
N LEU A 314 16.01 -11.15 -8.27
CA LEU A 314 15.37 -10.10 -9.07
C LEU A 314 16.19 -9.85 -10.34
N ILE A 315 15.50 -9.43 -11.40
CA ILE A 315 16.10 -9.06 -12.67
C ILE A 315 16.28 -7.55 -12.68
N TRP A 316 17.47 -7.08 -13.05
CA TRP A 316 17.88 -5.67 -12.99
C TRP A 316 17.05 -4.82 -13.94
N ASP A 317 16.85 -5.28 -15.17
CA ASP A 317 16.18 -4.54 -16.25
C ASP A 317 14.67 -4.81 -16.35
N GLU A 318 14.09 -5.54 -15.39
CA GLU A 318 12.65 -5.77 -15.32
C GLU A 318 12.03 -5.22 -14.03
N PRO A 319 10.71 -4.94 -14.02
CA PRO A 319 9.99 -4.71 -12.78
C PRO A 319 10.02 -5.93 -11.87
N ALA A 320 10.02 -5.73 -10.55
CA ALA A 320 9.93 -6.82 -9.60
C ALA A 320 8.59 -7.58 -9.75
N TRP A 321 8.56 -8.88 -9.39
CA TRP A 321 7.27 -9.51 -9.07
C TRP A 321 6.70 -8.93 -7.77
N THR A 322 5.44 -9.25 -7.48
CA THR A 322 4.74 -8.74 -6.30
C THR A 322 5.55 -8.93 -5.00
N LEU A 323 5.86 -7.82 -4.34
CA LEU A 323 6.43 -7.79 -3.00
C LEU A 323 5.35 -8.12 -1.98
N THR A 324 5.57 -9.16 -1.18
CA THR A 324 4.60 -9.63 -0.18
C THR A 324 5.04 -9.30 1.23
N ALA A 325 4.10 -9.17 2.16
CA ALA A 325 4.41 -9.01 3.59
C ALA A 325 5.15 -10.22 4.19
N HIS A 326 5.26 -11.35 3.46
CA HIS A 326 6.09 -12.48 3.86
C HIS A 326 7.59 -12.16 3.89
N MET A 327 8.04 -11.05 3.28
CA MET A 327 9.39 -10.51 3.49
C MET A 327 9.75 -10.31 4.97
N ARG A 328 8.74 -10.20 5.85
CA ARG A 328 8.92 -10.24 7.31
C ARG A 328 9.56 -11.52 7.85
N LYS A 329 9.60 -12.60 7.07
CA LYS A 329 10.19 -13.89 7.46
C LYS A 329 11.65 -14.04 7.02
N ASP A 330 11.93 -14.01 5.72
CA ASP A 330 13.28 -14.35 5.23
C ASP A 330 13.78 -13.47 4.06
N GLY A 331 12.90 -12.94 3.21
CA GLY A 331 13.30 -12.12 2.05
C GLY A 331 13.95 -12.92 0.91
N LEU A 332 13.97 -14.26 0.98
CA LEU A 332 14.70 -15.12 0.03
C LEU A 332 14.09 -15.11 -1.38
N ALA A 333 12.80 -14.83 -1.46
CA ALA A 333 12.10 -14.63 -2.73
C ALA A 333 12.35 -13.24 -3.35
N TYR A 334 13.29 -12.45 -2.81
CA TYR A 334 13.62 -11.09 -3.26
C TYR A 334 15.12 -10.82 -3.07
N ILE A 335 15.96 -11.62 -3.73
CA ILE A 335 17.42 -11.45 -3.72
C ILE A 335 17.77 -10.25 -4.63
N HIS A 336 18.65 -9.37 -4.13
CA HIS A 336 19.11 -8.19 -4.87
C HIS A 336 19.74 -8.63 -6.21
N PRO A 337 19.50 -7.96 -7.36
CA PRO A 337 19.97 -8.46 -8.65
C PRO A 337 21.50 -8.64 -8.72
N LEU A 338 22.26 -7.68 -8.18
CA LEU A 338 23.74 -7.65 -8.28
C LEU A 338 24.50 -7.95 -6.97
N GLN A 339 23.82 -8.08 -5.82
CA GLN A 339 24.46 -8.25 -4.51
C GLN A 339 24.01 -9.59 -3.92
N ASN A 340 24.89 -10.26 -3.17
CA ASN A 340 24.58 -11.57 -2.57
C ASN A 340 23.88 -11.39 -1.22
N ARG A 341 22.67 -10.82 -1.29
CA ARG A 341 21.78 -10.55 -0.14
C ARG A 341 20.34 -10.41 -0.59
N SER A 342 19.39 -10.52 0.34
CA SER A 342 18.04 -10.03 0.09
C SER A 342 18.04 -8.50 -0.06
N ILE A 343 17.00 -7.97 -0.72
CA ILE A 343 16.79 -6.53 -0.77
C ILE A 343 16.62 -5.93 0.63
N SER A 344 16.97 -4.65 0.77
CA SER A 344 16.78 -3.87 1.99
C SER A 344 15.33 -3.40 2.13
N VAL A 345 14.98 -2.88 3.31
CA VAL A 345 13.67 -2.25 3.53
C VAL A 345 13.47 -1.05 2.59
N ARG A 346 14.49 -0.19 2.43
CA ARG A 346 14.43 0.95 1.49
C ARG A 346 14.30 0.52 0.03
N GLU A 347 15.02 -0.51 -0.40
CA GLU A 347 14.89 -1.05 -1.76
C GLU A 347 13.47 -1.57 -1.99
N ALA A 348 12.91 -2.32 -1.02
CA ALA A 348 11.53 -2.77 -1.07
C ALA A 348 10.54 -1.59 -1.08
N ALA A 349 10.79 -0.56 -0.28
CA ALA A 349 9.97 0.65 -0.23
C ALA A 349 9.97 1.38 -1.57
N ARG A 350 11.15 1.55 -2.21
CA ARG A 350 11.25 2.11 -3.55
C ARG A 350 10.61 1.23 -4.61
N ILE A 351 10.71 -0.09 -4.55
CA ILE A 351 9.98 -0.97 -5.49
C ILE A 351 8.45 -0.87 -5.28
N GLN A 352 8.00 -0.54 -4.06
CA GLN A 352 6.62 -0.18 -3.75
C GLN A 352 6.29 1.29 -4.04
N SER A 353 7.20 2.07 -4.59
CA SER A 353 7.03 3.51 -4.90
C SER A 353 6.83 4.45 -3.71
N PHE A 354 7.34 4.06 -2.54
CA PHE A 354 7.50 5.00 -1.43
C PHE A 354 8.70 5.94 -1.68
N PRO A 355 8.51 7.25 -1.50
CA PRO A 355 9.58 8.22 -1.60
C PRO A 355 10.54 8.10 -0.40
N ASP A 356 11.73 8.65 -0.55
CA ASP A 356 12.83 8.50 0.41
C ASP A 356 12.65 9.31 1.68
N ASP A 357 11.79 10.34 1.65
CA ASP A 357 11.37 11.08 2.83
C ASP A 357 10.34 10.32 3.69
N PHE A 358 9.71 9.28 3.14
CA PHE A 358 8.79 8.42 3.87
C PHE A 358 9.58 7.40 4.72
N VAL A 359 9.37 7.43 6.04
CA VAL A 359 10.13 6.61 7.01
C VAL A 359 9.22 5.64 7.72
N PHE A 360 9.63 4.37 7.78
CA PHE A 360 8.98 3.33 8.57
C PHE A 360 9.54 3.33 9.98
N TYR A 361 8.65 3.46 10.98
CA TYR A 361 9.03 3.53 12.40
C TYR A 361 8.67 2.21 13.09
N ALA A 362 9.46 1.18 12.81
CA ALA A 362 9.22 -0.16 13.33
C ALA A 362 10.51 -0.99 13.35
N PRO A 363 10.58 -2.12 14.08
CA PRO A 363 11.66 -3.08 13.87
C PRO A 363 11.70 -3.58 12.41
N MET A 364 12.88 -3.83 11.85
CA MET A 364 13.08 -4.19 10.43
C MET A 364 12.09 -5.25 9.90
N THR A 365 11.86 -6.32 10.66
CA THR A 365 10.87 -7.36 10.30
C THR A 365 9.47 -6.79 10.07
N ARG A 366 9.04 -5.83 10.89
CA ARG A 366 7.75 -5.15 10.78
C ARG A 366 7.75 -4.11 9.66
N MET A 367 8.87 -3.43 9.41
CA MET A 367 8.97 -2.54 8.25
C MET A 367 8.70 -3.31 6.94
N PHE A 368 9.29 -4.50 6.76
CA PHE A 368 9.00 -5.35 5.59
C PHE A 368 7.53 -5.77 5.48
N GLU A 369 6.89 -6.05 6.61
CA GLU A 369 5.45 -6.37 6.66
C GLU A 369 4.61 -5.17 6.21
N LEU A 370 4.92 -3.97 6.71
CA LEU A 370 4.26 -2.72 6.36
C LEU A 370 4.42 -2.38 4.87
N VAL A 371 5.64 -2.47 4.33
CA VAL A 371 5.91 -2.24 2.91
C VAL A 371 5.12 -3.23 2.04
N GLY A 372 5.16 -4.53 2.36
CA GLY A 372 4.49 -5.56 1.58
C GLY A 372 2.95 -5.49 1.60
N ASN A 373 2.37 -5.06 2.72
CA ASN A 373 0.91 -4.88 2.87
C ASN A 373 0.40 -3.61 2.20
N SER A 374 1.25 -2.60 1.99
CA SER A 374 0.82 -1.31 1.47
C SER A 374 0.33 -1.37 0.02
N VAL A 375 -0.59 -0.48 -0.33
CA VAL A 375 -0.85 -0.08 -1.72
C VAL A 375 0.33 0.80 -2.19
N PRO A 376 0.90 0.57 -3.39
CA PRO A 376 1.94 1.44 -3.91
C PRO A 376 1.45 2.90 -4.02
N PRO A 377 2.16 3.91 -3.48
CA PRO A 377 1.73 5.30 -3.54
C PRO A 377 1.44 5.83 -4.95
N LEU A 378 2.22 5.46 -5.98
CA LEU A 378 1.96 5.90 -7.36
C LEU A 378 0.67 5.32 -7.96
N LEU A 379 0.34 4.08 -7.61
CA LEU A 379 -0.92 3.47 -8.01
C LEU A 379 -2.10 4.15 -7.31
N ALA A 380 -1.98 4.37 -5.99
CA ALA A 380 -3.01 5.08 -5.22
C ALA A 380 -3.20 6.53 -5.70
N GLU A 381 -2.12 7.24 -6.05
CA GLU A 381 -2.19 8.57 -6.65
C GLU A 381 -2.93 8.56 -7.99
N SER A 382 -2.65 7.57 -8.83
CA SER A 382 -3.32 7.43 -10.13
C SER A 382 -4.82 7.21 -9.96
N VAL A 383 -5.24 6.39 -8.99
CA VAL A 383 -6.66 6.19 -8.64
C VAL A 383 -7.28 7.47 -8.06
N ALA A 384 -6.53 8.23 -7.25
CA ALA A 384 -7.04 9.43 -6.59
C ALA A 384 -7.27 10.61 -7.55
N LYS A 385 -6.41 10.80 -8.56
CA LYS A 385 -6.49 11.93 -9.52
C LYS A 385 -7.87 12.16 -10.14
N PRO A 386 -8.53 11.18 -10.76
CA PRO A 386 -9.86 11.40 -11.34
C PRO A 386 -10.93 11.72 -10.29
N LEU A 387 -10.83 11.14 -9.08
CA LEU A 387 -11.75 11.46 -7.97
C LEU A 387 -11.58 12.90 -7.48
N VAL A 388 -10.33 13.36 -7.39
CA VAL A 388 -10.01 14.75 -7.04
C VAL A 388 -10.60 15.72 -8.07
N GLN A 389 -10.48 15.41 -9.36
CA GLN A 389 -11.05 16.23 -10.44
C GLN A 389 -12.58 16.26 -10.37
N LEU A 390 -13.23 15.13 -10.11
CA LEU A 390 -14.67 15.02 -9.93
C LEU A 390 -15.14 15.92 -8.77
N ILE A 391 -14.54 15.79 -7.59
CA ILE A 391 -14.93 16.56 -6.40
C ILE A 391 -14.68 18.06 -6.59
N GLN A 392 -13.58 18.44 -7.24
CA GLN A 392 -13.29 19.84 -7.53
C GLN A 392 -14.31 20.46 -8.49
N SER A 393 -14.75 19.69 -9.49
CA SER A 393 -15.77 20.12 -10.46
C SER A 393 -17.13 20.28 -9.77
N TYR A 394 -17.56 19.27 -9.01
CA TYR A 394 -18.78 19.31 -8.20
C TYR A 394 -18.82 20.54 -7.27
N ARG A 395 -17.73 20.81 -6.54
CA ARG A 395 -17.65 21.99 -5.66
C ARG A 395 -17.73 23.32 -6.41
N LYS A 396 -17.22 23.39 -7.64
CA LYS A 396 -17.28 24.59 -8.48
C LYS A 396 -18.71 24.86 -8.96
N GLU A 397 -19.44 23.82 -9.33
CA GLU A 397 -20.84 23.92 -9.75
C GLU A 397 -21.74 24.37 -8.61
N GLN A 398 -21.61 23.76 -7.42
CA GLN A 398 -22.36 24.14 -6.22
C GLN A 398 -22.13 25.61 -5.83
N ARG A 399 -20.89 26.10 -5.95
CA ARG A 399 -20.59 27.53 -5.74
C ARG A 399 -21.29 28.41 -6.77
N THR A 400 -21.21 28.06 -8.05
CA THR A 400 -21.83 28.84 -9.14
C THR A 400 -23.34 28.95 -8.95
N ALA A 401 -24.02 27.84 -8.62
CA ALA A 401 -25.44 27.80 -8.32
C ALA A 401 -25.83 28.69 -7.13
N SER A 402 -24.98 28.79 -6.11
CA SER A 402 -25.22 29.66 -4.95
C SER A 402 -25.09 31.16 -5.25
N PHE A 403 -24.33 31.55 -6.29
CA PHE A 403 -24.17 32.95 -6.70
C PHE A 403 -25.25 33.43 -7.69
N THR A 404 -25.88 32.52 -8.44
CA THR A 404 -26.96 32.86 -9.39
C THR A 404 -28.34 33.02 -8.75
N CYS A 405 -28.47 32.74 -7.45
CA CYS A 405 -29.72 32.86 -6.69
C CYS A 405 -29.85 34.17 -5.90
N PHE A 406 -29.02 35.18 -6.18
CA PHE A 406 -29.07 36.51 -5.57
C PHE A 406 -29.38 37.60 -6.60
#